data_AF-A0A6I6FH36-F1
#
_entry.id   AF-A0A6I6FH36-F1
#
_cell.length_a   1.000
_cell.length_b   1.000
_cell.length_c   1.000
_cell.angle_alpha   90.00
_cell.angle_beta   90.00
_cell.angle_gamma   90.00
#
_symmetry.space_group_name_H-M   'P 1'
#
loop_
_entity.id
_entity.type
_entity.pdbx_description
1 polymer ?
#
loop_
_entity_poly.entity_id
_entity_poly.type
_entity_poly.pdbx_seq_one_letter_code
_entity_poly.pdbx_strand_id
1 'polypeptide(L)'
;MTRYVLRRSGVTGAWYAVVLFVTFGALFRGFAAIGLAFDGGFHWRLVLWSLAWFAVAAFGLWVAGPIGRTFAMRIQPVVDLPTDLSAMTFVLYLRSFGIDRELADPRRTLGSRFWLSNGEILGHDVGNAAATEEEKVARFFRRFGKLLAIGHPGDTYPLPGIDRSYLKADEWKSEVSELIRRARLVLLVAGTSHERESAQGTLWEFTEAVKTLPPARLLLLLCTGPDAYHRFRDAAAEYFAERGEELGRDGAASSRMPMLPDYPPLRSPRLRRGRHPLRGVIRFADDWTPELVLFDPTVERGRTARRRWRATVKAQVDPLLERLEDRLPGQAVQPDTFRRGFVLALAGMAASTITVPIYGMRHDPVTVRGAVLALAVLLAVGFIRTFVSLERNRVAHDVRVLVTPEEQRKYHAGYPARSWLDKLSDEFAFFAADIFFCVFWGTLCGTLAQVAVLHRMQNVDDRYAVVGAALGGLFGLFRQLRRSSYRVHRALRSKPVQLRSALVAALLWLSVLGAAGGGLIVARVTHHPSIGIYAAVLIGVPCISLWTRLRMPHASAP
;
A
#
# COMPACT_ATOMS: atom_id res chain seq x y z
N MET A 1 6.11 22.34 16.29
CA MET A 1 6.77 21.14 15.71
C MET A 1 6.28 20.80 14.29
N THR A 2 4.98 20.83 14.01
CA THR A 2 4.35 20.49 12.71
C THR A 2 4.89 21.26 11.49
N ARG A 3 5.22 22.56 11.64
CA ARG A 3 5.83 23.37 10.56
C ARG A 3 7.26 22.95 10.21
N TYR A 4 8.04 22.46 11.18
CA TYR A 4 9.42 22.02 10.94
C TYR A 4 9.46 20.68 10.20
N VAL A 5 8.52 19.78 10.53
CA VAL A 5 8.32 18.49 9.84
C VAL A 5 7.89 18.69 8.38
N LEU A 6 6.99 19.66 8.11
CA LEU A 6 6.57 19.99 6.74
C LEU A 6 7.72 20.55 5.87
N ARG A 7 8.66 21.31 6.45
CA ARG A 7 9.79 21.87 5.68
C ARG A 7 10.84 20.82 5.32
N ARG A 8 11.14 19.88 6.23
CA ARG A 8 12.16 18.82 6.00
C ARG A 8 11.62 17.65 5.15
N SER A 9 10.31 17.38 5.22
CA SER A 9 9.63 16.42 4.31
C SER A 9 9.60 16.92 2.87
N GLY A 10 9.48 18.24 2.64
CA GLY A 10 9.53 18.81 1.29
C GLY A 10 10.84 18.53 0.55
N VAL A 11 11.99 18.64 1.23
CA VAL A 11 13.32 18.39 0.63
C VAL A 11 13.49 16.91 0.27
N THR A 12 13.12 16.00 1.19
CA THR A 12 13.24 14.55 0.95
C THR A 12 12.27 14.05 -0.11
N GLY A 13 11.05 14.59 -0.17
CA GLY A 13 10.09 14.30 -1.24
C GLY A 13 10.56 14.79 -2.61
N ALA A 14 11.18 15.98 -2.68
CA ALA A 14 11.76 16.49 -3.92
C ALA A 14 12.90 15.60 -4.45
N TRP A 15 13.83 15.18 -3.57
CA TRP A 15 14.90 14.25 -3.94
C TRP A 15 14.36 12.91 -4.45
N TYR A 16 13.34 12.36 -3.78
CA TYR A 16 12.71 11.12 -4.22
C TYR A 16 12.08 11.26 -5.62
N ALA A 17 11.39 12.36 -5.89
CA ALA A 17 10.84 12.66 -7.22
C ALA A 17 11.94 12.79 -8.29
N VAL A 18 13.08 13.41 -7.96
CA VAL A 18 14.24 13.51 -8.86
C VAL A 18 14.82 12.14 -9.15
N VAL A 19 15.03 11.29 -8.14
CA VAL A 19 15.57 9.93 -8.33
C VAL A 19 14.65 9.10 -9.22
N LEU A 20 13.32 9.16 -8.99
CA LEU A 20 12.36 8.49 -9.87
C LEU A 20 12.42 9.04 -11.30
N PHE A 21 12.44 10.37 -11.47
CA PHE A 21 12.51 10.99 -12.79
C PHE A 21 13.77 10.58 -13.56
N VAL A 22 14.94 10.58 -12.91
CA VAL A 22 16.22 10.13 -13.50
C VAL A 22 16.16 8.64 -13.86
N THR A 23 15.58 7.82 -12.99
CA THR A 23 15.41 6.38 -13.23
C THR A 23 14.55 6.11 -14.46
N PHE A 24 13.39 6.77 -14.56
CA PHE A 24 12.51 6.64 -15.72
C PHE A 24 13.13 7.18 -17.00
N GLY A 25 13.83 8.32 -16.92
CA GLY A 25 14.58 8.88 -18.05
C GLY A 25 15.70 7.95 -18.52
N ALA A 26 16.38 7.28 -17.59
CA ALA A 26 17.39 6.28 -17.89
C ALA A 26 16.79 5.05 -18.60
N LEU A 27 15.73 4.45 -18.06
CA LEU A 27 15.03 3.35 -18.72
C LEU A 27 14.61 3.72 -20.14
N PHE A 28 13.96 4.88 -20.29
CA PHE A 28 13.50 5.36 -21.59
C PHE A 28 14.66 5.48 -22.60
N ARG A 29 15.79 6.05 -22.21
CA ARG A 29 16.98 6.15 -23.06
C ARG A 29 17.62 4.80 -23.37
N GLY A 30 17.63 3.87 -22.41
CA GLY A 30 18.10 2.51 -22.63
C GLY A 30 17.29 1.79 -23.71
N PHE A 31 15.96 1.91 -23.65
CA PHE A 31 15.09 1.32 -24.68
C PHE A 31 15.20 2.03 -26.04
N ALA A 32 15.31 3.35 -26.07
CA ALA A 32 15.52 4.09 -27.31
C ALA A 32 16.82 3.69 -28.01
N ALA A 33 17.91 3.51 -27.25
CA ALA A 33 19.20 3.08 -27.79
C ALA A 33 19.18 1.64 -28.31
N ILE A 34 18.43 0.73 -27.66
CA ILE A 34 18.16 -0.61 -28.20
C ILE A 34 17.42 -0.52 -29.54
N GLY A 35 16.36 0.30 -29.61
CA GLY A 35 15.59 0.48 -30.85
C GLY A 35 16.48 0.93 -32.02
N LEU A 36 17.33 1.93 -31.78
CA LEU A 36 18.29 2.43 -32.78
C LEU A 36 19.35 1.40 -33.18
N ALA A 37 19.78 0.52 -32.26
CA ALA A 37 20.75 -0.52 -32.57
C ALA A 37 20.19 -1.60 -33.52
N PHE A 38 18.86 -1.77 -33.56
CA PHE A 38 18.19 -2.73 -34.43
C PHE A 38 17.88 -2.20 -35.83
N ASP A 39 17.93 -0.88 -36.06
CA ASP A 39 17.56 -0.23 -37.34
C ASP A 39 18.71 -0.23 -38.39
N GLY A 40 19.54 -1.28 -38.37
CA GLY A 40 20.50 -1.57 -39.45
C GLY A 40 21.94 -1.07 -39.25
N GLY A 41 22.22 -0.31 -38.19
CA GLY A 41 23.57 0.05 -37.78
C GLY A 41 23.94 -0.63 -36.46
N PHE A 42 24.35 -1.91 -36.48
CA PHE A 42 24.82 -2.58 -35.27
C PHE A 42 26.13 -1.92 -34.80
N HIS A 43 26.00 -0.90 -33.97
CA HIS A 43 27.10 -0.23 -33.32
C HIS A 43 27.12 -0.69 -31.87
N TRP A 44 28.10 -1.53 -31.51
CA TRP A 44 28.32 -2.01 -30.13
C TRP A 44 28.27 -0.89 -29.08
N ARG A 45 28.62 0.35 -29.47
CA ARG A 45 28.48 1.56 -28.65
C ARG A 45 27.04 1.78 -28.16
N LEU A 46 26.01 1.59 -29.01
CA LEU A 46 24.60 1.75 -28.63
C LEU A 46 24.15 0.70 -27.61
N VAL A 47 24.66 -0.53 -27.74
CA VAL A 47 24.42 -1.61 -26.76
C VAL A 47 25.02 -1.25 -25.40
N LEU A 48 26.27 -0.76 -25.37
CA LEU A 48 26.90 -0.31 -24.13
C LEU A 48 26.17 0.89 -23.49
N TRP A 49 25.73 1.86 -24.29
CA TRP A 49 24.92 2.97 -23.79
C TRP A 49 23.60 2.49 -23.21
N SER A 50 22.96 1.50 -23.83
CA SER A 50 21.74 0.89 -23.31
C SER A 50 21.99 0.22 -21.96
N LEU A 51 23.03 -0.61 -21.87
CA LEU A 51 23.44 -1.27 -20.62
C LEU A 51 23.77 -0.25 -19.52
N ALA A 52 24.47 0.83 -19.86
CA ALA A 52 24.77 1.90 -18.91
C ALA A 52 23.50 2.56 -18.37
N TRP A 53 22.52 2.84 -19.23
CA TRP A 53 21.25 3.40 -18.81
C TRP A 53 20.41 2.43 -17.97
N PHE A 54 20.39 1.14 -18.30
CA PHE A 54 19.77 0.13 -17.42
C PHE A 54 20.47 0.03 -16.07
N ALA A 55 21.79 0.14 -16.02
CA ALA A 55 22.54 0.18 -14.77
C ALA A 55 22.17 1.40 -13.93
N VAL A 56 22.06 2.59 -14.54
CA VAL A 56 21.60 3.82 -13.87
C VAL A 56 20.18 3.66 -13.34
N ALA A 57 19.28 3.06 -14.12
CA ALA A 57 17.91 2.79 -13.68
C ALA A 57 17.85 1.79 -12.52
N ALA A 58 18.60 0.69 -12.60
CA ALA A 58 18.70 -0.29 -11.53
C ALA A 58 19.24 0.34 -10.24
N PHE A 59 20.28 1.18 -10.36
CA PHE A 59 20.82 1.96 -9.25
C PHE A 59 19.79 2.95 -8.68
N GLY A 60 19.07 3.66 -9.54
CA GLY A 60 18.01 4.58 -9.13
C GLY A 60 16.88 3.90 -8.37
N LEU A 61 16.42 2.73 -8.82
CA LEU A 61 15.45 1.89 -8.10
C LEU A 61 16.01 1.39 -6.75
N TRP A 62 17.28 1.01 -6.73
CA TRP A 62 17.98 0.56 -5.52
C TRP A 62 18.05 1.66 -4.46
N VAL A 63 18.35 2.91 -4.85
CA VAL A 63 18.36 4.07 -3.95
C VAL A 63 16.96 4.53 -3.58
N ALA A 64 16.01 4.50 -4.52
CA ALA A 64 14.63 4.94 -4.29
C ALA A 64 13.91 4.08 -3.25
N GLY A 65 14.13 2.76 -3.22
CA GLY A 65 13.44 1.86 -2.29
C GLY A 65 13.58 2.26 -0.81
N PRO A 66 14.80 2.35 -0.25
CA PRO A 66 15.03 2.78 1.13
C PRO A 66 14.54 4.21 1.43
N ILE A 67 14.74 5.15 0.49
CA ILE A 67 14.30 6.54 0.65
C ILE A 67 12.78 6.64 0.70
N GLY A 68 12.10 5.95 -0.21
CA GLY A 68 10.63 5.89 -0.27
C GLY A 68 10.03 5.33 1.01
N ARG A 69 10.67 4.32 1.63
CA ARG A 69 10.23 3.81 2.94
C ARG A 69 10.45 4.83 4.04
N THR A 70 11.61 5.50 4.07
CA THR A 70 11.87 6.55 5.05
C THR A 70 10.86 7.69 4.94
N PHE A 71 10.39 7.96 3.73
CA PHE A 71 9.33 8.92 3.48
C PHE A 71 7.96 8.38 3.93
N ALA A 72 7.63 7.13 3.62
CA ALA A 72 6.40 6.48 4.07
C ALA A 72 6.31 6.42 5.60
N MET A 73 7.42 6.14 6.30
CA MET A 73 7.53 6.20 7.76
C MET A 73 7.11 7.57 8.31
N ARG A 74 7.55 8.65 7.66
CA ARG A 74 7.25 10.03 8.10
C ARG A 74 5.81 10.48 7.82
N ILE A 75 5.09 9.76 6.96
CA ILE A 75 3.72 10.11 6.56
C ILE A 75 2.69 9.29 7.33
N GLN A 76 3.10 8.28 8.10
CA GLN A 76 2.13 7.53 8.88
C GLN A 76 1.38 8.47 9.83
N PRO A 77 0.05 8.53 9.73
CA PRO A 77 -0.73 9.41 10.57
C PRO A 77 -0.58 8.95 12.02
N VAL A 78 -0.15 9.87 12.88
CA VAL A 78 -0.33 9.67 14.32
C VAL A 78 -1.82 9.69 14.55
N VAL A 79 -2.33 8.61 15.11
CA VAL A 79 -3.74 8.53 15.50
C VAL A 79 -3.80 9.07 16.92
N ASP A 80 -4.20 10.34 17.06
CA ASP A 80 -4.56 10.89 18.37
C ASP A 80 -5.54 9.92 19.04
N LEU A 81 -5.35 9.57 20.32
CA LEU A 81 -6.19 8.58 21.01
C LEU A 81 -7.65 8.90 20.74
N PRO A 82 -8.33 8.12 19.89
CA PRO A 82 -9.63 8.54 19.47
C PRO A 82 -10.55 8.14 20.62
N THR A 83 -10.95 9.12 21.42
CA THR A 83 -12.30 9.10 22.00
C THR A 83 -13.33 8.65 20.94
N ASP A 84 -13.06 8.95 19.66
CA ASP A 84 -13.84 8.57 18.48
C ASP A 84 -13.77 7.09 18.04
N LEU A 85 -12.83 6.26 18.53
CA LEU A 85 -12.79 4.84 18.13
C LEU A 85 -13.88 4.12 18.90
N SER A 86 -14.98 3.79 18.23
CA SER A 86 -16.06 3.04 18.86
C SER A 86 -15.51 1.77 19.52
N ALA A 87 -16.00 1.48 20.72
CA ALA A 87 -15.61 0.28 21.45
C ALA A 87 -15.83 -0.96 20.56
N MET A 88 -14.96 -1.95 20.71
CA MET A 88 -14.98 -3.22 19.97
C MET A 88 -14.74 -3.12 18.46
N THR A 89 -14.17 -2.03 17.95
CA THR A 89 -13.91 -1.90 16.49
C THR A 89 -12.44 -1.98 16.08
N PHE A 90 -11.52 -1.98 17.05
CA PHE A 90 -10.09 -2.00 16.79
C PHE A 90 -9.41 -3.17 17.51
N VAL A 91 -8.22 -3.51 17.03
CA VAL A 91 -7.35 -4.55 17.58
C VAL A 91 -6.15 -3.85 18.21
N LEU A 92 -5.96 -4.02 19.51
CA LEU A 92 -4.85 -3.40 20.23
C LEU A 92 -3.62 -4.31 20.15
N TYR A 93 -2.49 -3.74 19.76
CA TYR A 93 -1.21 -4.44 19.65
C TYR A 93 -0.21 -3.91 20.68
N LEU A 94 0.07 -4.76 21.68
CA LEU A 94 0.94 -4.49 22.81
C LEU A 94 2.25 -5.27 22.67
N ARG A 95 3.35 -4.63 23.06
CA ARG A 95 4.69 -5.22 23.06
C ARG A 95 5.63 -4.37 23.89
N SER A 96 6.74 -4.97 24.32
CA SER A 96 7.84 -4.20 24.91
C SER A 96 8.48 -3.30 23.87
N PHE A 97 8.85 -2.08 24.26
CA PHE A 97 9.48 -1.11 23.35
C PHE A 97 10.82 -1.59 22.80
N GLY A 98 11.57 -2.38 23.57
CA GLY A 98 12.80 -3.00 23.08
C GLY A 98 12.55 -3.94 21.89
N ILE A 99 11.48 -4.76 21.96
CA ILE A 99 11.08 -5.64 20.85
C ILE A 99 10.46 -4.85 19.70
N ASP A 100 9.75 -3.77 20.00
CA ASP A 100 9.16 -2.92 18.97
C ASP A 100 10.22 -2.42 17.96
N ARG A 101 11.34 -1.90 18.48
CA ARG A 101 12.49 -1.49 17.63
C ARG A 101 13.06 -2.67 16.84
N GLU A 102 13.12 -3.85 17.45
CA GLU A 102 13.60 -5.07 16.81
C GLU A 102 12.70 -5.54 15.65
N LEU A 103 11.37 -5.44 15.82
CA LEU A 103 10.37 -5.83 14.83
C LEU A 103 10.19 -4.78 13.72
N ALA A 104 10.40 -3.51 14.05
CA ALA A 104 10.36 -2.40 13.11
C ALA A 104 11.64 -2.24 12.29
N ASP A 105 12.76 -2.88 12.68
CA ASP A 105 14.05 -2.73 11.97
C ASP A 105 14.01 -3.37 10.56
N PRO A 106 14.03 -2.56 9.48
CA PRO A 106 14.02 -3.09 8.13
C PRO A 106 15.29 -3.86 7.77
N ARG A 107 16.42 -3.64 8.47
CA ARG A 107 17.70 -4.32 8.22
C ARG A 107 17.60 -5.81 8.53
N ARG A 108 16.77 -6.19 9.50
CA ARG A 108 16.52 -7.60 9.84
C ARG A 108 15.74 -8.33 8.76
N THR A 109 14.86 -7.63 8.07
CA THR A 109 14.15 -8.16 6.90
C THR A 109 15.09 -8.30 5.70
N LEU A 110 15.97 -7.29 5.51
CA LEU A 110 16.96 -7.18 4.44
C LEU A 110 18.24 -7.99 4.73
N GLY A 111 18.11 -9.23 5.19
CA GLY A 111 19.25 -10.13 5.32
C GLY A 111 20.13 -10.12 4.06
N SER A 112 21.45 -10.22 4.26
CA SER A 112 22.57 -10.04 3.31
C SER A 112 22.54 -10.81 1.98
N ARG A 113 21.43 -11.48 1.63
CA ARG A 113 21.23 -12.29 0.42
C ARG A 113 20.34 -11.64 -0.65
N PHE A 114 20.01 -10.35 -0.52
CA PHE A 114 19.25 -9.60 -1.53
C PHE A 114 19.93 -9.61 -2.92
N TRP A 115 21.24 -9.89 -2.99
CA TRP A 115 22.03 -9.69 -4.20
C TRP A 115 21.99 -10.82 -5.24
N LEU A 116 21.45 -12.01 -4.97
CA LEU A 116 21.62 -13.18 -5.87
C LEU A 116 20.38 -14.06 -6.12
N SER A 117 19.20 -13.73 -5.59
CA SER A 117 18.00 -14.50 -5.94
C SER A 117 17.36 -13.92 -7.21
N ASN A 118 17.80 -14.44 -8.38
CA ASN A 118 17.37 -14.01 -9.72
C ASN A 118 15.84 -14.01 -9.95
N GLY A 119 15.05 -14.60 -9.05
CA GLY A 119 13.58 -14.56 -9.08
C GLY A 119 12.93 -13.35 -8.39
N GLU A 120 13.67 -12.56 -7.61
CA GLU A 120 13.15 -11.34 -6.95
C GLU A 120 13.30 -10.08 -7.82
N ILE A 121 14.33 -10.03 -8.68
CA ILE A 121 14.52 -8.97 -9.70
C ILE A 121 13.37 -8.98 -10.72
N LEU A 122 12.82 -10.16 -11.02
CA LEU A 122 11.65 -10.34 -11.90
C LEU A 122 10.29 -10.13 -11.19
N GLY A 123 10.29 -9.48 -10.02
CA GLY A 123 9.07 -8.89 -9.47
C GLY A 123 8.14 -9.87 -8.78
N HIS A 124 8.63 -10.92 -8.13
CA HIS A 124 7.80 -11.81 -7.31
C HIS A 124 7.91 -11.52 -5.80
N ASP A 125 7.18 -10.53 -5.29
CA ASP A 125 6.97 -10.13 -3.86
C ASP A 125 7.97 -9.14 -3.24
N VAL A 126 8.44 -8.16 -4.00
CA VAL A 126 9.24 -7.05 -3.45
C VAL A 126 8.55 -6.40 -2.24
N GLY A 127 7.21 -6.27 -2.25
CA GLY A 127 6.45 -5.70 -1.13
C GLY A 127 6.50 -6.51 0.18
N ASN A 128 6.64 -7.84 0.12
CA ASN A 128 6.74 -8.67 1.34
C ASN A 128 8.18 -8.82 1.84
N ALA A 129 9.16 -8.86 0.92
CA ALA A 129 10.58 -8.85 1.28
C ALA A 129 11.00 -7.51 1.90
N ALA A 130 10.28 -6.44 1.54
CA ALA A 130 10.46 -5.08 2.06
C ALA A 130 9.83 -4.82 3.43
N ALA A 131 8.77 -5.56 3.77
CA ALA A 131 7.94 -5.24 4.92
C ALA A 131 8.69 -5.49 6.24
N THR A 132 8.49 -4.64 7.24
CA THR A 132 9.01 -4.90 8.59
C THR A 132 8.38 -6.19 9.16
N GLU A 133 9.00 -6.78 10.17
CA GLU A 133 8.41 -7.97 10.80
C GLU A 133 7.07 -7.60 11.44
N GLU A 134 6.94 -6.40 12.02
CA GLU A 134 5.67 -5.85 12.52
C GLU A 134 4.61 -5.76 11.41
N GLU A 135 4.92 -5.19 10.25
CA GLU A 135 3.98 -5.11 9.11
C GLU A 135 3.49 -6.48 8.64
N LYS A 136 4.38 -7.47 8.66
CA LYS A 136 4.02 -8.84 8.28
C LYS A 136 3.11 -9.49 9.32
N VAL A 137 3.35 -9.28 10.62
CA VAL A 137 2.43 -9.71 11.69
C VAL A 137 1.08 -9.02 11.51
N ALA A 138 1.09 -7.69 11.39
CA ALA A 138 -0.09 -6.86 11.23
C ALA A 138 -1.01 -7.37 10.12
N ARG A 139 -0.44 -7.77 8.97
CA ARG A 139 -1.20 -8.29 7.84
C ARG A 139 -2.12 -9.46 8.19
N PHE A 140 -1.73 -10.33 9.11
CA PHE A 140 -2.57 -11.46 9.53
C PHE A 140 -3.80 -10.99 10.31
N PHE A 141 -3.60 -10.00 11.17
CA PHE A 141 -4.59 -9.57 12.15
C PHE A 141 -5.44 -8.36 11.73
N ARG A 142 -5.09 -7.66 10.64
CA ARG A 142 -5.94 -6.61 10.06
C ARG A 142 -7.34 -7.07 9.72
N ARG A 143 -7.52 -8.38 9.45
CA ARG A 143 -8.85 -8.95 9.20
C ARG A 143 -9.79 -8.81 10.39
N PHE A 144 -9.29 -8.64 11.62
CA PHE A 144 -10.10 -8.49 12.82
C PHE A 144 -10.51 -7.03 13.11
N GLY A 145 -10.01 -6.06 12.34
CA GLY A 145 -10.29 -4.64 12.55
C GLY A 145 -9.05 -3.76 12.40
N LYS A 146 -9.21 -2.47 12.65
CA LYS A 146 -8.10 -1.51 12.60
C LYS A 146 -7.09 -1.85 13.70
N LEU A 147 -5.84 -2.08 13.32
CA LEU A 147 -4.77 -2.32 14.30
C LEU A 147 -4.30 -0.99 14.87
N LEU A 148 -4.21 -0.92 16.20
CA LEU A 148 -3.70 0.20 16.95
C LEU A 148 -2.57 -0.27 17.87
N ALA A 149 -1.45 0.43 17.85
CA ALA A 149 -0.32 0.19 18.72
C ALA A 149 -0.04 1.43 19.57
N ILE A 150 0.59 1.22 20.71
CA ILE A 150 1.07 2.30 21.56
C ILE A 150 2.54 2.54 21.23
N GLY A 151 2.90 3.80 20.96
CA GLY A 151 4.26 4.21 20.67
C GLY A 151 5.07 4.56 21.93
N HIS A 152 6.40 4.53 21.83
CA HIS A 152 7.26 4.92 22.95
C HIS A 152 7.18 6.44 23.16
N PRO A 153 6.98 6.92 24.40
CA PRO A 153 7.01 8.35 24.69
C PRO A 153 8.33 8.98 24.23
N GLY A 154 8.28 10.03 23.42
CA GLY A 154 9.47 10.71 22.90
C GLY A 154 10.00 10.20 21.57
N ASP A 155 9.39 9.18 20.95
CA ASP A 155 9.66 8.88 19.54
C ASP A 155 9.32 10.11 18.68
N THR A 156 10.28 10.57 17.89
CA THR A 156 10.08 11.76 17.03
C THR A 156 9.15 11.46 15.85
N TYR A 157 9.11 10.20 15.41
CA TYR A 157 8.30 9.73 14.30
C TYR A 157 7.72 8.34 14.62
N PRO A 158 6.49 8.04 14.18
CA PRO A 158 5.96 6.68 14.27
C PRO A 158 6.83 5.72 13.47
N LEU A 159 7.14 4.57 14.06
CA LEU A 159 7.79 3.47 13.35
C LEU A 159 6.78 2.86 12.36
N PRO A 160 7.25 2.35 11.21
CA PRO A 160 6.38 1.80 10.19
C PRO A 160 5.71 0.51 10.64
N GLY A 161 4.39 0.50 10.57
CA GLY A 161 3.64 -0.73 10.40
C GLY A 161 2.21 -0.64 10.88
N ILE A 162 2.07 -0.69 12.20
CA ILE A 162 0.77 -0.53 12.86
C ILE A 162 0.55 0.93 13.21
N ASP A 163 -0.67 1.43 13.05
CA ASP A 163 -1.02 2.80 13.41
C ASP A 163 -0.74 3.04 14.89
N ARG A 164 -0.07 4.16 15.22
CA ARG A 164 0.38 4.45 16.57
C ARG A 164 -0.42 5.55 17.24
N SER A 165 -0.68 5.35 18.52
CA SER A 165 -1.08 6.40 19.44
C SER A 165 -0.02 6.62 20.51
N TYR A 166 0.12 7.86 20.96
CA TYR A 166 1.09 8.25 21.98
C TYR A 166 0.34 8.76 23.20
N LEU A 167 0.56 8.09 24.33
CA LEU A 167 -0.05 8.41 25.61
C LEU A 167 0.73 9.49 26.34
N LYS A 168 0.08 10.18 27.26
CA LYS A 168 0.77 11.05 28.21
C LYS A 168 1.48 10.20 29.27
N ALA A 169 2.66 10.64 29.69
CA ALA A 169 3.56 9.83 30.52
C ALA A 169 3.06 9.63 31.96
N ASP A 170 2.23 10.52 32.46
CA ASP A 170 1.66 10.52 33.82
C ASP A 170 0.43 9.61 33.95
N GLU A 171 -0.34 9.43 32.87
CA GLU A 171 -1.64 8.71 32.89
C GLU A 171 -1.63 7.44 32.02
N TRP A 172 -0.47 7.00 31.55
CA TRP A 172 -0.41 5.93 30.54
C TRP A 172 -1.11 4.63 30.98
N LYS A 173 -1.00 4.23 32.26
CA LYS A 173 -1.62 2.98 32.74
C LYS A 173 -3.14 3.01 32.63
N SER A 174 -3.79 4.09 33.08
CA SER A 174 -5.25 4.19 33.01
C SER A 174 -5.73 4.25 31.56
N GLU A 175 -5.01 4.96 30.69
CA GLU A 175 -5.31 4.99 29.25
C GLU A 175 -5.11 3.62 28.58
N VAL A 176 -4.06 2.88 28.92
CA VAL A 176 -3.86 1.50 28.42
C VAL A 176 -4.96 0.57 28.91
N SER A 177 -5.33 0.61 30.18
CA SER A 177 -6.43 -0.20 30.74
C SER A 177 -7.75 0.07 30.00
N GLU A 178 -8.04 1.34 29.69
CA GLU A 178 -9.20 1.71 28.89
C GLU A 178 -9.13 1.13 27.47
N LEU A 179 -7.98 1.26 26.81
CA LEU A 179 -7.75 0.72 25.48
C LEU A 179 -7.90 -0.81 25.46
N ILE A 180 -7.35 -1.51 26.45
CA ILE A 180 -7.49 -2.96 26.63
C ILE A 180 -8.99 -3.29 26.70
N ARG A 181 -9.73 -2.66 27.61
CA ARG A 181 -11.15 -2.92 27.82
C ARG A 181 -12.00 -2.70 26.56
N ARG A 182 -11.70 -1.65 25.80
CA ARG A 182 -12.43 -1.27 24.57
C ARG A 182 -11.98 -2.04 23.33
N ALA A 183 -10.81 -2.66 23.31
CA ALA A 183 -10.30 -3.36 22.13
C ALA A 183 -11.15 -4.59 21.81
N ARG A 184 -11.46 -4.83 20.52
CA ARG A 184 -12.13 -6.07 20.08
C ARG A 184 -11.28 -7.29 20.43
N LEU A 185 -9.98 -7.19 20.16
CA LEU A 185 -8.95 -8.20 20.37
C LEU A 185 -7.68 -7.49 20.84
N VAL A 186 -7.01 -8.05 21.85
CA VAL A 186 -5.68 -7.63 22.29
C VAL A 186 -4.66 -8.66 21.84
N LEU A 187 -3.68 -8.19 21.09
CA LEU A 187 -2.52 -8.93 20.63
C LEU A 187 -1.32 -8.50 21.47
N LEU A 188 -0.74 -9.40 22.26
CA LEU A 188 0.42 -9.08 23.07
C LEU A 188 1.62 -9.92 22.62
N VAL A 189 2.73 -9.28 22.27
CA VAL A 189 3.95 -10.02 21.90
C VAL A 189 4.57 -10.62 23.16
N ALA A 190 4.57 -11.95 23.26
CA ALA A 190 5.13 -12.69 24.39
C ALA A 190 6.65 -12.78 24.27
N GLY A 191 7.31 -11.66 24.56
CA GLY A 191 8.74 -11.56 24.65
C GLY A 191 9.16 -10.34 25.46
N THR A 192 10.33 -10.42 26.07
CA THR A 192 11.00 -9.28 26.71
C THR A 192 12.37 -9.05 26.10
N SER A 193 12.74 -7.77 25.97
CA SER A 193 14.13 -7.40 25.73
C SER A 193 14.97 -7.70 26.98
N HIS A 194 16.29 -7.54 26.88
CA HIS A 194 17.17 -7.66 28.04
C HIS A 194 17.05 -6.46 29.01
N GLU A 195 16.33 -5.41 28.62
CA GLU A 195 16.13 -4.21 29.42
C GLU A 195 14.98 -4.43 30.42
N ARG A 196 15.31 -4.49 31.71
CA ARG A 196 14.36 -4.82 32.79
C ARG A 196 13.17 -3.85 32.85
N GLU A 197 13.41 -2.56 32.67
CA GLU A 197 12.35 -1.53 32.69
C GLU A 197 11.33 -1.73 31.57
N SER A 198 11.80 -2.01 30.35
CA SER A 198 10.91 -2.28 29.21
C SER A 198 10.12 -3.58 29.37
N ALA A 199 10.61 -4.53 30.16
CA ALA A 199 9.89 -5.77 30.44
C ALA A 199 8.73 -5.54 31.42
N GLN A 200 8.93 -4.71 32.46
CA GLN A 200 7.93 -4.48 33.51
C GLN A 200 6.63 -3.89 32.97
N GLY A 201 6.70 -2.95 32.02
CA GLY A 201 5.52 -2.37 31.36
C GLY A 201 4.67 -3.44 30.68
N THR A 202 5.29 -4.33 29.90
CA THR A 202 4.58 -5.39 29.18
C THR A 202 4.04 -6.48 30.10
N LEU A 203 4.72 -6.78 31.21
CA LEU A 203 4.20 -7.71 32.22
C LEU A 203 2.96 -7.14 32.93
N TRP A 204 2.97 -5.84 33.23
CA TRP A 204 1.80 -5.13 33.74
C TRP A 204 0.65 -5.15 32.72
N GLU A 205 0.92 -4.83 31.45
CA GLU A 205 -0.07 -4.88 30.35
C GLU A 205 -0.71 -6.26 30.21
N PHE A 206 0.10 -7.33 30.29
CA PHE A 206 -0.38 -8.70 30.26
C PHE A 206 -1.28 -9.02 31.45
N THR A 207 -0.87 -8.61 32.65
CA THR A 207 -1.66 -8.79 33.88
C THR A 207 -2.99 -8.06 33.80
N GLU A 208 -2.97 -6.82 33.32
CA GLU A 208 -4.17 -6.00 33.16
C GLU A 208 -5.13 -6.59 32.10
N ALA A 209 -4.58 -7.13 31.01
CA ALA A 209 -5.37 -7.82 29.99
C ALA A 209 -6.05 -9.08 30.54
N VAL A 210 -5.35 -9.88 31.33
CA VAL A 210 -5.92 -11.08 31.99
C VAL A 210 -7.01 -10.69 33.00
N LYS A 211 -6.81 -9.60 33.76
CA LYS A 211 -7.80 -9.09 34.71
C LYS A 211 -9.08 -8.58 34.02
N THR A 212 -8.94 -7.95 32.86
CA THR A 212 -10.01 -7.13 32.27
C THR A 212 -10.78 -7.83 31.15
N LEU A 213 -10.15 -8.75 30.43
CA LEU A 213 -10.71 -9.34 29.22
C LEU A 213 -11.20 -10.77 29.43
N PRO A 214 -12.20 -11.22 28.66
CA PRO A 214 -12.44 -12.65 28.53
C PRO A 214 -11.29 -13.32 27.76
N PRO A 215 -10.99 -14.61 28.01
CA PRO A 215 -9.87 -15.34 27.40
C PRO A 215 -9.82 -15.27 25.86
N ALA A 216 -10.98 -15.30 25.21
CA ALA A 216 -11.11 -15.25 23.75
C ALA A 216 -10.62 -13.94 23.12
N ARG A 217 -10.53 -12.85 23.89
CA ARG A 217 -10.12 -11.51 23.43
C ARG A 217 -8.64 -11.21 23.68
N LEU A 218 -7.88 -12.16 24.23
CA LEU A 218 -6.43 -12.02 24.42
C LEU A 218 -5.69 -13.10 23.61
N LEU A 219 -4.71 -12.67 22.82
CA LEU A 219 -3.83 -13.56 22.08
C LEU A 219 -2.38 -13.18 22.30
N LEU A 220 -1.56 -14.12 22.75
CA LEU A 220 -0.13 -13.90 22.85
C LEU A 220 0.58 -14.31 21.56
N LEU A 221 1.42 -13.42 21.03
CA LEU A 221 2.13 -13.62 19.77
C LEU A 221 3.58 -14.03 20.01
N LEU A 222 4.00 -15.13 19.38
CA LEU A 222 5.38 -15.59 19.42
C LEU A 222 6.14 -15.05 18.21
N CYS A 223 6.54 -13.78 18.30
CA CYS A 223 7.29 -13.11 17.24
C CYS A 223 8.82 -13.25 17.40
N THR A 224 9.28 -13.57 18.61
CA THR A 224 10.69 -13.57 19.01
C THR A 224 11.30 -14.98 19.11
N GLY A 225 12.57 -15.08 19.50
CA GLY A 225 13.24 -16.35 19.78
C GLY A 225 12.62 -17.12 20.95
N PRO A 226 12.81 -18.46 21.03
CA PRO A 226 12.40 -19.25 22.19
C PRO A 226 12.94 -18.66 23.51
N ASP A 227 14.19 -18.18 23.50
CA ASP A 227 14.82 -17.58 24.69
C ASP A 227 14.10 -16.32 25.18
N ALA A 228 13.62 -15.49 24.26
CA ALA A 228 12.87 -14.28 24.60
C ALA A 228 11.47 -14.63 25.15
N TYR A 229 10.86 -15.70 24.64
CA TYR A 229 9.61 -16.22 25.18
C TYR A 229 9.81 -16.84 26.57
N HIS A 230 10.85 -17.66 26.79
CA HIS A 230 11.14 -18.23 28.11
C HIS A 230 11.35 -17.13 29.15
N ARG A 231 12.14 -16.10 28.84
CA ARG A 231 12.29 -14.93 29.73
C ARG A 231 10.96 -14.23 30.02
N PHE A 232 10.12 -14.02 29.00
CA PHE A 232 8.80 -13.43 29.21
C PHE A 232 7.92 -14.32 30.10
N ARG A 233 7.92 -15.62 29.86
CA ARG A 233 7.15 -16.61 30.62
C ARG A 233 7.55 -16.62 32.09
N ASP A 234 8.84 -16.75 32.36
CA ASP A 234 9.37 -16.85 33.72
C ASP A 234 9.14 -15.53 34.46
N ALA A 235 9.40 -14.39 33.81
CA ALA A 235 9.15 -13.07 34.39
C ALA A 235 7.66 -12.78 34.60
N ALA A 236 6.77 -13.30 33.73
CA ALA A 236 5.33 -13.22 33.95
C ALA A 236 4.94 -14.02 35.18
N ALA A 237 5.39 -15.27 35.32
CA ALA A 237 5.08 -16.09 36.48
C ALA A 237 5.52 -15.40 37.79
N GLU A 238 6.73 -14.84 37.82
CA GLU A 238 7.25 -14.07 38.96
C GLU A 238 6.41 -12.82 39.24
N TYR A 239 6.16 -11.98 38.22
CA TYR A 239 5.40 -10.74 38.36
C TYR A 239 3.98 -10.97 38.89
N PHE A 240 3.32 -12.05 38.45
CA PHE A 240 2.01 -12.42 38.96
C PHE A 240 2.04 -13.01 40.35
N ALA A 241 3.09 -13.76 40.73
CA ALA A 241 3.23 -14.23 42.10
C ALA A 241 3.35 -13.05 43.07
N GLU A 242 4.14 -12.04 42.71
CA GLU A 242 4.28 -10.79 43.47
C GLU A 242 2.97 -10.00 43.54
N ARG A 243 2.27 -9.87 42.40
CA ARG A 243 1.07 -9.03 42.28
C ARG A 243 -0.23 -9.73 42.65
N GLY A 244 -0.22 -11.05 42.76
CA GLY A 244 -1.38 -11.87 43.06
C GLY A 244 -2.00 -11.55 44.42
N GLU A 245 -1.19 -11.14 45.40
CA GLU A 245 -1.69 -10.67 46.69
C GLU A 245 -2.48 -9.37 46.59
N GLU A 246 -2.04 -8.42 45.76
CA GLU A 246 -2.77 -7.17 45.50
C GLU A 246 -4.11 -7.46 44.81
N LEU A 247 -4.07 -8.30 43.76
CA LEU A 247 -5.24 -8.67 42.98
C LEU A 247 -6.28 -9.48 43.80
N GLY A 248 -5.81 -10.30 44.74
CA GLY A 248 -6.68 -11.05 45.64
C GLY A 248 -7.48 -10.16 46.59
N ARG A 249 -6.92 -9.02 47.01
CA ARG A 249 -7.61 -8.06 47.89
C ARG A 249 -8.77 -7.33 47.18
N ASP A 250 -8.66 -7.12 45.88
CA ASP A 250 -9.68 -6.41 45.07
C ASP A 250 -10.94 -7.27 44.80
N GLY A 251 -10.99 -8.53 45.27
CA GLY A 251 -12.11 -9.43 45.00
C GLY A 251 -12.28 -9.77 43.51
N ALA A 252 -11.31 -9.42 42.67
CA ALA A 252 -11.29 -9.77 41.28
C ALA A 252 -11.19 -11.29 41.17
N ALA A 253 -12.22 -11.93 40.63
CA ALA A 253 -12.28 -13.36 40.38
C ALA A 253 -11.18 -13.78 39.38
N SER A 254 -9.97 -14.03 39.87
CA SER A 254 -8.89 -14.65 39.10
C SER A 254 -7.86 -15.28 40.03
N SER A 255 -8.28 -16.29 40.81
CA SER A 255 -7.35 -17.07 41.63
C SER A 255 -6.41 -17.98 40.82
N ARG A 256 -6.44 -17.97 39.48
CA ARG A 256 -5.49 -18.74 38.67
C ARG A 256 -5.04 -17.94 37.47
N MET A 257 -3.89 -17.29 37.61
CA MET A 257 -3.10 -16.86 36.48
C MET A 257 -2.93 -18.04 35.50
N PRO A 258 -3.08 -17.82 34.18
CA PRO A 258 -2.81 -18.87 33.22
C PRO A 258 -1.31 -19.23 33.25
N MET A 259 -1.02 -20.49 33.57
CA MET A 259 0.34 -21.01 33.58
C MET A 259 0.81 -21.21 32.14
N LEU A 260 1.60 -20.25 31.64
CA LEU A 260 2.01 -20.21 30.23
C LEU A 260 2.82 -21.48 29.82
N PRO A 261 2.54 -22.07 28.65
CA PRO A 261 3.08 -23.38 28.26
C PRO A 261 4.58 -23.31 27.90
N ASP A 262 5.25 -24.46 27.96
CA ASP A 262 6.59 -24.63 27.38
C ASP A 262 6.61 -24.37 25.87
N TYR A 263 7.76 -23.93 25.34
CA TYR A 263 7.96 -23.79 23.89
C TYR A 263 8.45 -25.13 23.31
N PRO A 264 7.61 -25.88 22.56
CA PRO A 264 8.01 -27.17 22.06
C PRO A 264 9.08 -27.01 20.95
N PRO A 265 10.01 -27.97 20.84
CA PRO A 265 10.96 -27.97 19.74
C PRO A 265 10.24 -28.14 18.40
N LEU A 266 10.77 -27.53 17.35
CA LEU A 266 10.27 -27.76 15.98
C LEU A 266 10.52 -29.20 15.56
N ARG A 267 9.64 -29.75 14.71
CA ARG A 267 9.77 -31.14 14.24
C ARG A 267 11.07 -31.38 13.46
N SER A 268 11.55 -30.37 12.75
CA SER A 268 12.81 -30.45 11.99
C SER A 268 13.60 -29.14 12.02
N PRO A 269 14.30 -28.84 13.12
CA PRO A 269 14.97 -27.55 13.33
C PRO A 269 15.97 -27.20 12.22
N ARG A 270 16.62 -28.21 11.62
CA ARG A 270 17.60 -28.05 10.52
C ARG A 270 16.98 -27.50 9.22
N LEU A 271 15.69 -27.71 8.99
CA LEU A 271 14.99 -27.26 7.79
C LEU A 271 14.49 -25.80 7.90
N ARG A 272 14.62 -25.21 9.08
CA ARG A 272 14.23 -23.83 9.36
C ARG A 272 15.23 -22.87 8.69
N ARG A 273 14.98 -22.57 7.42
CA ARG A 273 15.67 -21.51 6.68
C ARG A 273 14.78 -20.26 6.64
N GLY A 274 15.29 -19.16 7.20
CA GLY A 274 14.59 -17.89 7.29
C GLY A 274 13.93 -17.64 8.65
N ARG A 275 13.77 -16.37 8.99
CA ARG A 275 13.00 -15.91 10.16
C ARG A 275 11.62 -15.52 9.66
N HIS A 276 10.59 -16.23 10.12
CA HIS A 276 9.22 -15.76 9.95
C HIS A 276 8.85 -14.88 11.15
N PRO A 277 8.10 -13.80 10.89
CA PRO A 277 7.73 -12.79 11.89
C PRO A 277 6.81 -13.35 12.96
N LEU A 278 6.01 -14.35 12.60
CA LEU A 278 5.04 -14.98 13.48
C LEU A 278 5.34 -16.48 13.51
N ARG A 279 5.77 -16.99 14.67
CA ARG A 279 6.19 -18.39 14.85
C ARG A 279 5.11 -19.24 15.49
N GLY A 280 4.13 -18.61 16.11
CA GLY A 280 3.03 -19.27 16.80
C GLY A 280 2.24 -18.25 17.58
N VAL A 281 1.18 -18.73 18.23
CA VAL A 281 0.38 -17.94 19.16
C VAL A 281 -0.01 -18.77 20.37
N ILE A 282 -0.27 -18.13 21.49
CA ILE A 282 -0.91 -18.75 22.65
C ILE A 282 -2.31 -18.14 22.74
N ARG A 283 -3.32 -19.00 22.66
CA ARG A 283 -4.72 -18.65 22.88
C ARG A 283 -5.17 -19.23 24.22
N PHE A 284 -6.25 -18.70 24.75
CA PHE A 284 -6.80 -19.17 26.02
C PHE A 284 -8.18 -19.81 25.79
N ALA A 285 -8.42 -20.94 26.44
CA ALA A 285 -9.75 -21.51 26.59
C ALA A 285 -10.58 -20.68 27.59
N ASP A 286 -11.89 -20.95 27.69
CA ASP A 286 -12.80 -20.14 28.52
C ASP A 286 -12.47 -20.20 30.02
N ASP A 287 -11.74 -21.23 30.46
CA ASP A 287 -11.20 -21.43 31.81
C ASP A 287 -9.78 -20.86 32.00
N TRP A 288 -9.31 -20.05 31.06
CA TRP A 288 -7.94 -19.53 30.98
C TRP A 288 -6.85 -20.58 30.74
N THR A 289 -7.17 -21.83 30.41
CA THR A 289 -6.15 -22.81 30.03
C THR A 289 -5.43 -22.35 28.74
N PRO A 290 -4.09 -22.16 28.77
CA PRO A 290 -3.38 -21.69 27.60
C PRO A 290 -3.08 -22.83 26.62
N GLU A 291 -3.33 -22.58 25.34
CA GLU A 291 -3.03 -23.48 24.24
C GLU A 291 -2.06 -22.83 23.28
N LEU A 292 -0.87 -23.42 23.16
CA LEU A 292 0.16 -23.00 22.23
C LEU A 292 -0.06 -23.64 20.86
N VAL A 293 -0.33 -22.81 19.86
CA VAL A 293 -0.38 -23.18 18.45
C VAL A 293 0.90 -22.71 17.77
N LEU A 294 1.85 -23.63 17.58
CA LEU A 294 3.11 -23.35 16.89
C LEU A 294 2.93 -23.47 15.37
N PHE A 295 3.42 -22.50 14.62
CA PHE A 295 3.45 -22.54 13.16
C PHE A 295 4.77 -23.14 12.69
N ASP A 296 4.75 -24.43 12.40
CA ASP A 296 5.93 -25.17 11.96
C ASP A 296 5.97 -25.25 10.41
N PRO A 297 6.82 -24.46 9.72
CA PRO A 297 6.95 -24.56 8.27
C PRO A 297 7.69 -25.82 7.80
N THR A 298 8.23 -26.64 8.71
CA THR A 298 9.00 -27.83 8.38
C THR A 298 8.12 -29.05 8.17
N VAL A 299 6.88 -29.04 8.66
CA VAL A 299 5.89 -30.09 8.41
C VAL A 299 5.27 -29.98 7.01
N GLU A 300 5.32 -28.79 6.42
CA GLU A 300 4.70 -28.50 5.13
C GLU A 300 5.60 -28.85 3.95
N ARG A 301 5.02 -29.42 2.90
CA ARG A 301 5.75 -29.79 1.68
C ARG A 301 6.05 -28.54 0.84
N GLY A 302 7.31 -28.37 0.43
CA GLY A 302 7.68 -27.31 -0.50
C GLY A 302 9.18 -27.25 -0.79
N ARG A 303 9.54 -27.13 -2.07
CA ARG A 303 10.94 -27.04 -2.52
C ARG A 303 11.67 -25.80 -1.96
N THR A 304 10.94 -24.71 -1.73
CA THR A 304 11.50 -23.45 -1.22
C THR A 304 10.87 -23.07 0.12
N ALA A 305 11.62 -22.36 0.96
CA ALA A 305 11.13 -21.87 2.26
C ALA A 305 9.84 -21.03 2.10
N ARG A 306 9.78 -20.21 1.05
CA ARG A 306 8.59 -19.41 0.71
C ARG A 306 7.36 -20.26 0.39
N ARG A 307 7.51 -21.34 -0.39
CA ARG A 307 6.39 -22.23 -0.70
C ARG A 307 5.91 -22.95 0.54
N ARG A 308 6.83 -23.43 1.38
CA ARG A 308 6.49 -24.04 2.68
C ARG A 308 5.72 -23.10 3.56
N TRP A 309 6.18 -21.86 3.72
CA TRP A 309 5.46 -20.86 4.51
C TRP A 309 4.07 -20.55 3.97
N ARG A 310 3.91 -20.40 2.65
CA ARG A 310 2.56 -20.21 2.07
C ARG A 310 1.64 -21.38 2.38
N ALA A 311 2.17 -22.60 2.34
CA ALA A 311 1.42 -23.78 2.76
C ALA A 311 1.10 -23.72 4.27
N THR A 312 2.05 -23.33 5.12
CA THR A 312 1.83 -23.14 6.57
C THR A 312 0.75 -22.12 6.86
N VAL A 313 0.76 -20.97 6.17
CA VAL A 313 -0.27 -19.95 6.31
C VAL A 313 -1.63 -20.54 5.98
N LYS A 314 -1.76 -21.22 4.85
CA LYS A 314 -3.03 -21.81 4.41
C LYS A 314 -3.52 -22.94 5.33
N ALA A 315 -2.62 -23.81 5.78
CA ALA A 315 -2.96 -25.03 6.50
C ALA A 315 -3.08 -24.84 8.01
N GLN A 316 -2.31 -23.91 8.59
CA GLN A 316 -2.19 -23.76 10.05
C GLN A 316 -2.67 -22.38 10.52
N VAL A 317 -2.28 -21.30 9.83
CA VAL A 317 -2.61 -19.92 10.27
C VAL A 317 -4.04 -19.55 9.92
N ASP A 318 -4.46 -19.67 8.66
CA ASP A 318 -5.78 -19.23 8.22
C ASP A 318 -6.94 -19.92 8.99
N PRO A 319 -6.95 -21.26 9.19
CA PRO A 319 -8.01 -21.92 9.97
C PRO A 319 -8.03 -21.53 11.44
N LEU A 320 -6.88 -21.16 12.01
CA LEU A 320 -6.81 -20.61 13.36
C LEU A 320 -7.43 -19.21 13.41
N LEU A 321 -7.11 -18.36 12.43
CA LEU A 321 -7.64 -16.99 12.37
C LEU A 321 -9.14 -16.97 12.10
N GLU A 322 -9.67 -17.91 11.31
CA GLU A 322 -11.10 -18.09 11.09
C GLU A 322 -11.82 -18.46 12.40
N ARG A 323 -11.33 -19.49 13.11
CA ARG A 323 -11.88 -19.88 14.43
C ARG A 323 -11.78 -18.77 15.48
N LEU A 324 -10.78 -17.90 15.37
CA LEU A 324 -10.65 -16.75 16.26
C LEU A 324 -11.70 -15.68 15.94
N GLU A 325 -11.95 -15.38 14.66
CA GLU A 325 -12.98 -14.40 14.24
C GLU A 325 -14.36 -14.81 14.75
N ASP A 326 -14.69 -16.10 14.69
CA ASP A 326 -15.98 -16.64 15.15
C ASP A 326 -16.23 -16.44 16.66
N ARG A 327 -15.17 -16.29 17.47
CA ARG A 327 -15.26 -16.07 18.92
C ARG A 327 -15.21 -14.60 19.31
N LEU A 328 -14.94 -13.69 18.37
CA LEU A 328 -14.80 -12.26 18.66
C LEU A 328 -16.15 -11.54 18.55
N PRO A 329 -16.36 -10.46 19.35
CA PRO A 329 -17.59 -9.69 19.25
C PRO A 329 -17.65 -8.93 17.92
N GLY A 330 -18.83 -8.91 17.31
CA GLY A 330 -19.08 -8.29 16.01
C GLY A 330 -18.46 -9.04 14.84
N GLN A 331 -18.69 -8.56 13.63
CA GLN A 331 -18.15 -9.15 12.40
C GLN A 331 -17.27 -8.14 11.68
N ALA A 332 -16.01 -8.50 11.41
CA ALA A 332 -15.16 -7.68 10.57
C ALA A 332 -15.52 -7.88 9.09
N VAL A 333 -15.93 -6.80 8.44
CA VAL A 333 -16.29 -6.79 7.02
C VAL A 333 -15.25 -5.99 6.25
N GLN A 334 -14.66 -6.65 5.26
CA GLN A 334 -13.80 -5.98 4.29
C GLN A 334 -14.66 -5.36 3.20
N PRO A 335 -14.40 -4.12 2.78
CA PRO A 335 -15.14 -3.51 1.69
C PRO A 335 -14.89 -4.29 0.39
N ASP A 336 -15.98 -4.80 -0.21
CA ASP A 336 -15.98 -5.59 -1.45
C ASP A 336 -15.60 -4.77 -2.71
N THR A 337 -15.37 -3.46 -2.58
CA THR A 337 -15.03 -2.54 -3.66
C THR A 337 -13.75 -2.94 -4.40
N PHE A 338 -12.87 -3.70 -3.74
CA PHE A 338 -11.61 -4.22 -4.28
C PHE A 338 -11.76 -4.88 -5.66
N ARG A 339 -12.72 -5.81 -5.83
CA ARG A 339 -12.70 -6.72 -6.99
C ARG A 339 -13.08 -6.02 -8.30
N ARG A 340 -13.97 -5.03 -8.29
CA ARG A 340 -14.56 -4.51 -9.53
C ARG A 340 -13.78 -3.33 -10.11
N GLY A 341 -13.37 -2.37 -9.27
CA GLY A 341 -12.51 -1.27 -9.71
C GLY A 341 -11.14 -1.76 -10.19
N PHE A 342 -10.59 -2.76 -9.51
CA PHE A 342 -9.35 -3.42 -9.89
C PHE A 342 -9.44 -4.10 -11.26
N VAL A 343 -10.48 -4.91 -11.51
CA VAL A 343 -10.65 -5.61 -12.80
C VAL A 343 -10.78 -4.61 -13.96
N LEU A 344 -11.45 -3.48 -13.75
CA LEU A 344 -11.62 -2.47 -14.79
C LEU A 344 -10.36 -1.64 -15.02
N ALA A 345 -9.63 -1.25 -13.97
CA ALA A 345 -8.34 -0.59 -14.13
C ALA A 345 -7.34 -1.52 -14.82
N LEU A 346 -7.31 -2.80 -14.43
CA LEU A 346 -6.52 -3.84 -15.06
C LEU A 346 -6.88 -4.02 -16.54
N ALA A 347 -8.17 -4.11 -16.87
CA ALA A 347 -8.65 -4.23 -18.24
C ALA A 347 -8.30 -2.99 -19.08
N GLY A 348 -8.47 -1.78 -18.53
CA GLY A 348 -8.12 -0.54 -19.22
C GLY A 348 -6.63 -0.40 -19.48
N MET A 349 -5.79 -0.82 -18.53
CA MET A 349 -4.33 -0.85 -18.70
C MET A 349 -3.88 -1.95 -19.65
N ALA A 350 -4.43 -3.16 -19.55
CA ALA A 350 -4.14 -4.23 -20.50
C ALA A 350 -4.53 -3.82 -21.92
N ALA A 351 -5.72 -3.21 -22.08
CA ALA A 351 -6.14 -2.65 -23.35
C ALA A 351 -5.13 -1.60 -23.85
N SER A 352 -4.79 -0.56 -23.09
CA SER A 352 -3.86 0.48 -23.55
C SER A 352 -2.46 -0.05 -23.88
N THR A 353 -1.97 -1.02 -23.09
CA THR A 353 -0.66 -1.66 -23.30
C THR A 353 -0.66 -2.55 -24.54
N ILE A 354 -1.81 -3.08 -24.96
CA ILE A 354 -1.96 -3.90 -26.17
C ILE A 354 -2.23 -3.00 -27.40
N THR A 355 -3.04 -1.95 -27.28
CA THR A 355 -3.42 -1.10 -28.42
C THR A 355 -2.25 -0.25 -28.95
N VAL A 356 -1.38 0.25 -28.07
CA VAL A 356 -0.23 1.09 -28.47
C VAL A 356 0.79 0.31 -29.32
N PRO A 357 1.21 -0.91 -28.94
CA PRO A 357 2.02 -1.77 -29.80
C PRO A 357 1.31 -2.17 -31.08
N ILE A 358 0.02 -2.54 -31.05
CA ILE A 358 -0.73 -2.90 -32.27
C ILE A 358 -0.75 -1.74 -33.28
N TYR A 359 -0.90 -0.51 -32.78
CA TYR A 359 -0.84 0.69 -33.63
C TYR A 359 0.56 0.92 -34.20
N GLY A 360 1.62 0.78 -33.38
CA GLY A 360 3.01 0.88 -33.84
C GLY A 360 3.44 -0.26 -34.77
N MET A 361 2.86 -1.45 -34.62
CA MET A 361 3.13 -2.64 -35.43
C MET A 361 2.73 -2.48 -36.90
N ARG A 362 1.89 -1.49 -37.23
CA ARG A 362 1.52 -1.20 -38.63
C ARG A 362 2.62 -0.50 -39.43
N HIS A 363 3.66 0.05 -38.79
CA HIS A 363 4.59 0.97 -39.46
C HIS A 363 6.10 0.67 -39.34
N ASP A 364 6.56 -0.33 -38.55
CA ASP A 364 8.00 -0.58 -38.29
C ASP A 364 8.47 -2.04 -38.51
N PRO A 365 9.79 -2.33 -38.62
CA PRO A 365 10.34 -3.68 -38.82
C PRO A 365 10.14 -4.66 -37.65
N VAL A 366 10.09 -5.97 -37.96
CA VAL A 366 9.64 -7.07 -37.06
C VAL A 366 10.38 -7.16 -35.71
N THR A 367 11.66 -6.79 -35.65
CA THR A 367 12.49 -6.85 -34.44
C THR A 367 12.16 -5.76 -33.42
N VAL A 368 11.90 -4.54 -33.88
CA VAL A 368 11.46 -3.42 -33.03
C VAL A 368 10.08 -3.73 -32.42
N ARG A 369 9.19 -4.41 -33.16
CA ARG A 369 7.87 -4.86 -32.68
C ARG A 369 7.97 -5.77 -31.47
N GLY A 370 8.90 -6.74 -31.50
CA GLY A 370 9.10 -7.70 -30.40
C GLY A 370 9.60 -7.03 -29.12
N ALA A 371 10.58 -6.13 -29.25
CA ALA A 371 11.17 -5.42 -28.12
C ALA A 371 10.19 -4.44 -27.46
N VAL A 372 9.45 -3.66 -28.25
CA VAL A 372 8.43 -2.72 -27.74
C VAL A 372 7.29 -3.46 -27.05
N LEU A 373 6.81 -4.56 -27.64
CA LEU A 373 5.77 -5.39 -27.02
C LEU A 373 6.26 -6.01 -25.71
N ALA A 374 7.46 -6.59 -25.69
CA ALA A 374 8.03 -7.19 -24.49
C ALA A 374 8.19 -6.16 -23.37
N LEU A 375 8.65 -4.96 -23.69
CA LEU A 375 8.75 -3.85 -22.73
C LEU A 375 7.37 -3.44 -22.20
N ALA A 376 6.41 -3.22 -23.10
CA ALA A 376 5.07 -2.80 -22.72
C ALA A 376 4.43 -3.82 -21.77
N VAL A 377 4.57 -5.11 -22.07
CA VAL A 377 4.11 -6.20 -21.21
C VAL A 377 4.83 -6.19 -19.86
N LEU A 378 6.15 -6.03 -19.81
CA LEU A 378 6.91 -5.98 -18.55
C LEU A 378 6.50 -4.79 -17.68
N LEU A 379 6.34 -3.60 -18.27
CA LEU A 379 5.89 -2.40 -17.55
C LEU A 379 4.46 -2.56 -17.04
N ALA A 380 3.55 -3.10 -17.86
CA ALA A 380 2.19 -3.37 -17.43
C ALA A 380 2.15 -4.36 -16.27
N VAL A 381 2.88 -5.49 -16.37
CA VAL A 381 2.96 -6.48 -15.28
C VAL A 381 3.49 -5.84 -13.99
N GLY A 382 4.56 -5.04 -14.08
CA GLY A 382 5.14 -4.34 -12.93
C GLY A 382 4.16 -3.33 -12.30
N PHE A 383 3.47 -2.55 -13.13
CA PHE A 383 2.49 -1.55 -12.70
C PHE A 383 1.27 -2.20 -12.06
N ILE A 384 0.66 -3.18 -12.75
CA ILE A 384 -0.47 -3.98 -12.25
C ILE A 384 -0.13 -4.55 -10.88
N ARG A 385 1.05 -5.15 -10.74
CA ARG A 385 1.48 -5.74 -9.48
C ARG A 385 1.62 -4.70 -8.37
N THR A 386 2.27 -3.57 -8.66
CA THR A 386 2.46 -2.50 -7.68
C THR A 386 1.11 -1.95 -7.24
N PHE A 387 0.21 -1.73 -8.19
CA PHE A 387 -1.14 -1.28 -7.92
C PHE A 387 -1.95 -2.30 -7.10
N VAL A 388 -1.92 -3.60 -7.45
CA VAL A 388 -2.51 -4.68 -6.64
C VAL A 388 -1.98 -4.64 -5.21
N SER A 389 -0.66 -4.44 -5.05
CA SER A 389 -0.04 -4.42 -3.73
C SER A 389 -0.49 -3.21 -2.91
N LEU A 390 -0.52 -2.01 -3.52
CA LEU A 390 -0.97 -0.78 -2.87
C LEU A 390 -2.44 -0.87 -2.48
N GLU A 391 -3.28 -1.35 -3.39
CA GLU A 391 -4.72 -1.45 -3.17
C GLU A 391 -5.06 -2.56 -2.17
N ARG A 392 -4.38 -3.71 -2.23
CA ARG A 392 -4.50 -4.76 -1.20
C ARG A 392 -4.13 -4.22 0.17
N ASN A 393 -3.08 -3.39 0.25
CA ASN A 393 -2.75 -2.71 1.48
C ASN A 393 -3.85 -1.73 1.88
N ARG A 394 -4.39 -0.90 0.97
CA ARG A 394 -5.51 0.04 1.26
C ARG A 394 -6.72 -0.68 1.85
N VAL A 395 -7.20 -1.73 1.18
CA VAL A 395 -8.34 -2.53 1.62
C VAL A 395 -8.08 -3.19 2.98
N ALA A 396 -6.87 -3.65 3.21
CA ALA A 396 -6.49 -4.20 4.52
C ALA A 396 -6.48 -3.15 5.65
N HIS A 397 -6.44 -1.85 5.36
CA HIS A 397 -6.58 -0.80 6.38
C HIS A 397 -8.04 -0.32 6.56
N ASP A 398 -8.94 -0.57 5.61
CA ASP A 398 -10.34 -0.12 5.65
C ASP A 398 -11.29 -1.22 6.15
N VAL A 399 -10.79 -2.12 7.00
CA VAL A 399 -11.61 -3.15 7.64
C VAL A 399 -12.52 -2.48 8.67
N ARG A 400 -13.82 -2.69 8.52
CA ARG A 400 -14.83 -2.16 9.44
C ARG A 400 -15.39 -3.31 10.26
N VAL A 401 -15.49 -3.09 11.57
CA VAL A 401 -16.15 -4.05 12.45
C VAL A 401 -17.58 -3.60 12.65
N LEU A 402 -18.53 -4.47 12.35
CA LEU A 402 -19.95 -4.26 12.56
C LEU A 402 -20.32 -4.97 13.87
N VAL A 403 -20.53 -4.18 14.93
CA VAL A 403 -20.73 -4.71 16.29
C VAL A 403 -22.18 -5.09 16.50
N THR A 404 -23.12 -4.27 16.00
CA THR A 404 -24.55 -4.50 16.22
C THR A 404 -25.21 -5.24 15.05
N PRO A 405 -26.24 -6.08 15.31
CA PRO A 405 -27.03 -6.69 14.24
C PRO A 405 -27.70 -5.66 13.33
N GLU A 406 -28.01 -4.46 13.84
CA GLU A 406 -28.56 -3.37 13.05
C GLU A 406 -27.53 -2.78 12.10
N GLU A 407 -26.29 -2.55 12.54
CA GLU A 407 -25.20 -2.13 11.65
C GLU A 407 -24.93 -3.19 10.58
N GLN A 408 -24.97 -4.47 10.94
CA GLN A 408 -24.86 -5.58 9.99
C GLN A 408 -26.00 -5.54 8.98
N ARG A 409 -27.25 -5.48 9.43
CA ARG A 409 -28.43 -5.35 8.56
C ARG A 409 -28.34 -4.12 7.69
N LYS A 410 -27.98 -2.95 8.22
CA LYS A 410 -27.84 -1.69 7.48
C LYS A 410 -26.67 -1.72 6.50
N TYR A 411 -25.58 -2.40 6.83
CA TYR A 411 -24.49 -2.62 5.90
C TYR A 411 -24.99 -3.47 4.73
N HIS A 412 -25.60 -4.63 4.99
CA HIS A 412 -26.12 -5.50 3.94
C HIS A 412 -27.30 -4.88 3.15
N ALA A 413 -28.23 -4.19 3.83
CA ALA A 413 -29.41 -3.53 3.26
C ALA A 413 -29.15 -2.11 2.74
N GLY A 414 -27.98 -1.53 3.01
CA GLY A 414 -27.46 -0.28 2.44
C GLY A 414 -26.47 -0.51 1.29
N TYR A 415 -26.17 -1.78 1.00
CA TYR A 415 -25.59 -2.26 -0.25
C TYR A 415 -26.57 -2.67 -1.38
N PRO A 416 -27.87 -2.26 -1.45
CA PRO A 416 -28.70 -2.49 -2.60
C PRO A 416 -28.20 -1.53 -3.65
N ALA A 417 -27.37 -2.01 -4.57
CA ALA A 417 -27.04 -1.40 -5.86
C ALA A 417 -27.13 0.13 -5.94
N ARG A 418 -26.64 0.90 -4.96
CA ARG A 418 -26.28 2.31 -5.18
C ARG A 418 -25.35 2.24 -6.36
N SER A 419 -25.80 2.82 -7.48
CA SER A 419 -25.35 2.40 -8.79
C SER A 419 -23.83 2.37 -8.75
N TRP A 420 -23.26 1.21 -9.05
CA TRP A 420 -21.81 1.05 -8.98
C TRP A 420 -21.10 2.19 -9.77
N LEU A 421 -21.80 2.79 -10.74
CA LEU A 421 -21.45 4.01 -11.48
C LEU A 421 -21.22 5.26 -10.60
N ASP A 422 -21.98 5.50 -9.53
CA ASP A 422 -21.81 6.69 -8.67
C ASP A 422 -20.54 6.61 -7.82
N LYS A 423 -20.21 5.40 -7.33
CA LYS A 423 -18.93 5.15 -6.64
C LYS A 423 -17.78 5.13 -7.65
N LEU A 424 -18.01 4.57 -8.84
CA LEU A 424 -17.04 4.60 -9.91
C LEU A 424 -16.74 6.05 -10.30
N SER A 425 -17.72 6.95 -10.41
CA SER A 425 -17.45 8.33 -10.82
C SER A 425 -16.56 9.08 -9.83
N ASP A 426 -16.73 8.86 -8.53
CA ASP A 426 -15.91 9.53 -7.51
C ASP A 426 -14.45 9.00 -7.49
N GLU A 427 -14.25 7.68 -7.63
CA GLU A 427 -12.90 7.09 -7.66
C GLU A 427 -12.22 7.20 -9.04
N PHE A 428 -12.99 7.06 -10.12
CA PHE A 428 -12.52 7.16 -11.50
C PHE A 428 -12.20 8.61 -11.88
N ALA A 429 -12.86 9.60 -11.29
CA ALA A 429 -12.47 11.01 -11.49
C ALA A 429 -11.04 11.30 -11.03
N PHE A 430 -10.66 10.77 -9.86
CA PHE A 430 -9.31 10.92 -9.33
C PHE A 430 -8.29 10.16 -10.18
N PHE A 431 -8.61 8.92 -10.53
CA PHE A 431 -7.75 8.04 -11.31
C PHE A 431 -7.58 8.49 -12.76
N ALA A 432 -8.66 8.90 -13.42
CA ALA A 432 -8.65 9.44 -14.77
C ALA A 432 -7.87 10.75 -14.82
N ALA A 433 -7.92 11.60 -13.80
CA ALA A 433 -7.12 12.82 -13.77
C ALA A 433 -5.60 12.53 -13.71
N ASP A 434 -5.16 11.58 -12.89
CA ASP A 434 -3.75 11.21 -12.77
C ASP A 434 -3.23 10.43 -14.00
N ILE A 435 -4.01 9.48 -14.53
CA ILE A 435 -3.66 8.78 -15.77
C ILE A 435 -3.67 9.73 -16.96
N PHE A 436 -4.68 10.60 -17.07
CA PHE A 436 -4.71 11.64 -18.08
C PHE A 436 -3.45 12.50 -17.99
N PHE A 437 -3.07 12.94 -16.79
CA PHE A 437 -1.88 13.75 -16.61
C PHE A 437 -0.61 13.01 -17.07
N CYS A 438 -0.44 11.73 -16.73
CA CYS A 438 0.73 10.94 -17.12
C CYS A 438 0.76 10.60 -18.61
N VAL A 439 -0.35 10.13 -19.18
CA VAL A 439 -0.43 9.71 -20.59
C VAL A 439 -0.37 10.94 -21.50
N PHE A 440 -1.19 11.97 -21.26
CA PHE A 440 -1.20 13.19 -22.06
C PHE A 440 0.17 13.87 -22.07
N TRP A 441 0.84 14.00 -20.92
CA TRP A 441 2.19 14.60 -20.88
C TRP A 441 3.26 13.70 -21.46
N GLY A 442 3.18 12.38 -21.27
CA GLY A 442 4.11 11.44 -21.90
C GLY A 442 4.05 11.54 -23.42
N THR A 443 2.84 11.56 -23.97
CA THR A 443 2.63 11.71 -25.41
C THR A 443 3.03 13.11 -25.89
N LEU A 444 2.62 14.18 -25.21
CA LEU A 444 2.95 15.56 -25.60
C LEU A 444 4.45 15.83 -25.55
N CYS A 445 5.15 15.40 -24.50
CA CYS A 445 6.62 15.52 -24.42
C CYS A 445 7.31 14.68 -25.49
N GLY A 446 6.80 13.48 -25.78
CA GLY A 446 7.32 12.63 -26.86
C GLY A 446 7.18 13.30 -28.23
N THR A 447 6.01 13.85 -28.53
CA THR A 447 5.73 14.57 -29.79
C THR A 447 6.57 15.84 -29.89
N LEU A 448 6.69 16.62 -28.81
CA LEU A 448 7.53 17.82 -28.79
C LEU A 448 9.03 17.51 -28.97
N ALA A 449 9.51 16.40 -28.39
CA ALA A 449 10.87 15.93 -28.61
C ALA A 449 11.10 15.48 -30.05
N GLN A 450 10.14 14.78 -30.66
CA GLN A 450 10.20 14.41 -32.08
C GLN A 450 10.20 15.64 -33.00
N VAL A 451 9.34 16.63 -32.73
CA VAL A 451 9.31 17.89 -33.49
C VAL A 451 10.63 18.65 -33.33
N ALA A 452 11.20 18.71 -32.13
CA ALA A 452 12.50 19.36 -31.90
C ALA A 452 13.66 18.65 -32.62
N VAL A 453 13.63 17.31 -32.68
CA VAL A 453 14.62 16.50 -33.41
C VAL A 453 14.49 16.69 -34.93
N LEU A 454 13.26 16.63 -35.46
CA LEU A 454 12.98 16.91 -36.88
C LEU A 454 13.37 18.34 -37.27
N HIS A 455 13.12 19.32 -36.39
CA HIS A 455 13.50 20.71 -36.58
C HIS A 455 15.03 20.89 -36.62
N ARG A 456 15.76 20.21 -35.73
CA ARG A 456 17.23 20.25 -35.72
C ARG A 456 17.84 19.69 -37.01
N MET A 457 17.13 18.79 -37.69
CA MET A 457 17.56 18.27 -38.98
C MET A 457 17.25 19.20 -40.16
N GLN A 458 16.38 20.21 -40.01
CA GLN A 458 15.86 21.00 -41.13
C GLN A 458 16.27 22.48 -41.19
N ASN A 459 17.04 23.02 -40.22
CA ASN A 459 17.58 24.40 -40.27
C ASN A 459 16.52 25.47 -40.63
N VAL A 460 15.44 25.59 -39.85
CA VAL A 460 14.33 26.53 -40.10
C VAL A 460 14.34 27.72 -39.13
N ASP A 461 14.01 28.91 -39.68
CA ASP A 461 14.02 30.30 -39.15
C ASP A 461 13.35 30.59 -37.78
N ASP A 462 13.73 31.74 -37.20
CA ASP A 462 13.33 32.39 -35.93
C ASP A 462 11.82 32.52 -35.61
N ARG A 463 10.93 32.20 -36.55
CA ARG A 463 9.47 32.38 -36.37
C ARG A 463 8.84 31.44 -35.32
N TYR A 464 9.60 30.47 -34.81
CA TYR A 464 9.14 29.51 -33.80
C TYR A 464 9.55 29.84 -32.36
N ALA A 465 10.32 30.91 -32.12
CA ALA A 465 10.58 31.43 -30.77
C ALA A 465 9.29 31.81 -30.02
N VAL A 466 8.27 32.26 -30.77
CA VAL A 466 6.91 32.56 -30.28
C VAL A 466 6.21 31.29 -29.75
N VAL A 467 6.44 30.14 -30.38
CA VAL A 467 5.90 28.84 -29.93
C VAL A 467 6.58 28.42 -28.63
N GLY A 468 7.90 28.59 -28.51
CA GLY A 468 8.63 28.36 -27.26
C GLY A 468 8.15 29.23 -26.09
N ALA A 469 7.90 30.52 -26.34
CA ALA A 469 7.37 31.45 -25.34
C ALA A 469 5.91 31.13 -24.94
N ALA A 470 5.05 30.79 -25.91
CA ALA A 470 3.67 30.37 -25.65
C ALA A 470 3.61 29.07 -24.83
N LEU A 471 4.52 28.12 -25.10
CA LEU A 471 4.65 26.87 -24.34
C LEU A 471 5.17 27.13 -22.91
N GLY A 472 6.09 28.08 -22.73
CA GLY A 472 6.55 28.52 -21.41
C GLY A 472 5.43 29.16 -20.57
N GLY A 473 4.57 29.97 -21.20
CA GLY A 473 3.38 30.57 -20.57
C GLY A 473 2.34 29.52 -20.16
N LEU A 474 2.07 28.54 -21.04
CA LEU A 474 1.22 27.39 -20.72
C LEU A 474 1.77 26.64 -19.49
N PHE A 475 3.08 26.36 -19.47
CA PHE A 475 3.72 25.65 -18.36
C PHE A 475 3.56 26.39 -17.01
N GLY A 476 3.65 27.73 -17.02
CA GLY A 476 3.40 28.57 -15.86
C GLY A 476 1.95 28.51 -15.34
N LEU A 477 0.99 28.67 -16.25
CA LEU A 477 -0.45 28.57 -15.95
C LEU A 477 -0.83 27.20 -15.37
N PHE A 478 -0.28 26.13 -15.93
CA PHE A 478 -0.59 24.76 -15.50
C PHE A 478 0.07 24.36 -14.18
N ARG A 479 1.28 24.86 -13.88
CA ARG A 479 1.89 24.74 -12.55
C ARG A 479 1.03 25.41 -11.47
N GLN A 480 0.33 26.49 -11.82
CA GLN A 480 -0.64 27.15 -10.96
C GLN A 480 -1.92 26.31 -10.80
N LEU A 481 -2.47 25.75 -11.89
CA LEU A 481 -3.63 24.85 -11.84
C LEU A 481 -3.39 23.56 -11.05
N ARG A 482 -2.19 22.96 -11.11
CA ARG A 482 -1.84 21.78 -10.28
C ARG A 482 -1.87 22.09 -8.79
N ARG A 483 -1.33 23.24 -8.38
CA ARG A 483 -1.42 23.73 -6.98
C ARG A 483 -2.86 24.01 -6.57
N SER A 484 -3.73 24.37 -7.51
CA SER A 484 -5.16 24.56 -7.30
C SER A 484 -5.94 23.25 -7.25
N SER A 485 -5.55 22.21 -8.01
CA SER A 485 -6.26 20.92 -8.07
C SER A 485 -6.39 20.23 -6.70
N TYR A 486 -5.34 20.29 -5.86
CA TYR A 486 -5.38 19.77 -4.50
C TYR A 486 -6.35 20.56 -3.59
N ARG A 487 -6.49 21.87 -3.80
CA ARG A 487 -7.45 22.71 -3.06
C ARG A 487 -8.87 22.46 -3.55
N VAL A 488 -9.06 22.35 -4.87
CA VAL A 488 -10.33 22.03 -5.52
C VAL A 488 -10.82 20.65 -5.06
N HIS A 489 -9.94 19.65 -4.99
CA HIS A 489 -10.29 18.33 -4.45
C HIS A 489 -10.77 18.39 -2.99
N ARG A 490 -10.06 19.12 -2.12
CA ARG A 490 -10.46 19.30 -0.72
C ARG A 490 -11.81 20.03 -0.62
N ALA A 491 -12.05 21.01 -1.48
CA ALA A 491 -13.31 21.74 -1.58
C ALA A 491 -14.45 20.90 -2.18
N LEU A 492 -14.16 19.96 -3.08
CA LEU A 492 -15.17 19.08 -3.70
C LEU A 492 -15.64 17.98 -2.75
N ARG A 493 -14.79 17.53 -1.82
CA ARG A 493 -15.12 16.48 -0.85
C ARG A 493 -16.27 16.85 0.09
N SER A 494 -16.59 18.14 0.22
CA SER A 494 -17.73 18.64 1.01
C SER A 494 -18.96 18.98 0.16
N LYS A 495 -18.91 18.86 -1.17
CA LYS A 495 -20.02 19.22 -2.07
C LYS A 495 -20.92 18.01 -2.40
N PRO A 496 -22.21 18.23 -2.76
CA PRO A 496 -23.13 17.16 -3.13
C PRO A 496 -22.69 16.43 -4.40
N VAL A 497 -23.03 15.14 -4.48
CA VAL A 497 -22.59 14.19 -5.53
C VAL A 497 -22.86 14.71 -6.94
N GLN A 498 -24.04 15.29 -7.18
CA GLN A 498 -24.44 15.83 -8.49
C GLN A 498 -23.48 16.91 -9.03
N LEU A 499 -22.94 17.76 -8.15
CA LEU A 499 -21.99 18.80 -8.51
C LEU A 499 -20.61 18.21 -8.84
N ARG A 500 -20.21 17.14 -8.13
CA ARG A 500 -18.96 16.43 -8.40
C ARG A 500 -19.02 15.76 -9.77
N SER A 501 -20.09 15.02 -10.07
CA SER A 501 -20.28 14.37 -11.36
C SER A 501 -20.31 15.36 -12.53
N ALA A 502 -20.95 16.52 -12.37
CA ALA A 502 -20.94 17.59 -13.38
C ALA A 502 -19.54 18.17 -13.62
N LEU A 503 -18.76 18.41 -12.56
CA LEU A 503 -17.39 18.92 -12.70
C LEU A 503 -16.44 17.89 -13.34
N VAL A 504 -16.60 16.61 -13.02
CA VAL A 504 -15.84 15.53 -13.65
C VAL A 504 -16.19 15.42 -15.13
N ALA A 505 -17.47 15.50 -15.48
CA ALA A 505 -17.91 15.54 -16.88
C ALA A 505 -17.35 16.75 -17.63
N ALA A 506 -17.32 17.93 -17.01
CA ALA A 506 -16.74 19.14 -17.60
C ALA A 506 -15.22 19.02 -17.81
N LEU A 507 -14.49 18.44 -16.85
CA LEU A 507 -13.05 18.19 -16.96
C LEU A 507 -12.72 17.19 -18.06
N LEU A 508 -13.50 16.10 -18.16
CA LEU A 508 -13.38 15.14 -19.26
C LEU A 508 -13.65 15.82 -20.62
N TRP A 509 -14.66 16.68 -20.70
CA TRP A 509 -14.96 17.45 -21.91
C TRP A 509 -13.81 18.38 -22.32
N LEU A 510 -13.21 19.09 -21.36
CA LEU A 510 -12.05 19.95 -21.61
C LEU A 510 -10.83 19.13 -22.07
N SER A 511 -10.65 17.91 -21.57
CA SER A 511 -9.61 16.98 -22.05
C SER A 511 -9.82 16.56 -23.50
N VAL A 512 -11.07 16.27 -23.90
CA VAL A 512 -11.43 15.96 -25.30
C VAL A 512 -11.12 17.14 -26.22
N LEU A 513 -11.51 18.36 -25.80
CA LEU A 513 -11.24 19.58 -26.56
C LEU A 513 -9.73 19.86 -26.69
N GLY A 514 -8.96 19.63 -25.63
CA GLY A 514 -7.49 19.77 -25.66
C GLY A 514 -6.81 18.76 -26.59
N ALA A 515 -7.24 17.50 -26.59
CA ALA A 515 -6.73 16.46 -27.48
C ALA A 515 -7.10 16.73 -28.94
N ALA A 516 -8.33 17.16 -29.20
CA ALA A 516 -8.79 17.57 -30.54
C ALA A 516 -8.02 18.80 -31.04
N GLY A 517 -7.79 19.80 -30.20
CA GLY A 517 -6.99 20.98 -30.52
C GLY A 517 -5.54 20.63 -30.83
N GLY A 518 -4.91 19.76 -30.04
CA GLY A 518 -3.56 19.25 -30.30
C GLY A 518 -3.47 18.45 -31.62
N GLY A 519 -4.46 17.60 -31.89
CA GLY A 519 -4.57 16.88 -33.16
C GLY A 519 -4.74 17.81 -34.37
N LEU A 520 -5.50 18.89 -34.23
CA LEU A 520 -5.69 19.91 -35.28
C LEU A 520 -4.39 20.67 -35.57
N ILE A 521 -3.62 21.00 -34.54
CA ILE A 521 -2.30 21.65 -34.68
C ILE A 521 -1.32 20.72 -35.41
N VAL A 522 -1.25 19.44 -35.01
CA VAL A 522 -0.39 18.45 -35.67
C VAL A 522 -0.82 18.22 -37.13
N ALA A 523 -2.12 18.08 -37.40
CA ALA A 523 -2.63 17.92 -38.76
C ALA A 523 -2.30 19.12 -39.67
N ARG A 524 -2.33 20.34 -39.10
CA ARG A 524 -1.98 21.58 -39.82
C ARG A 524 -0.49 21.71 -40.09
N VAL A 525 0.36 21.24 -39.17
CA VAL A 525 1.82 21.23 -39.32
C VAL A 525 2.31 20.13 -40.27
N THR A 526 1.60 18.99 -40.33
CA THR A 526 2.00 17.81 -41.13
C THR A 526 1.31 17.70 -42.48
N HIS A 527 0.41 18.63 -42.82
CA HIS A 527 -0.43 18.61 -44.03
C HIS A 527 -1.25 17.32 -44.24
N HIS A 528 -1.50 16.53 -43.19
CA HIS A 528 -2.30 15.31 -43.25
C HIS A 528 -3.67 15.50 -42.56
N PRO A 529 -4.73 15.88 -43.30
CA PRO A 529 -6.04 16.22 -42.72
C PRO A 529 -6.75 15.02 -42.07
N SER A 530 -6.39 13.79 -42.45
CA SER A 530 -6.94 12.57 -41.87
C SER A 530 -6.61 12.43 -40.37
N ILE A 531 -5.46 12.91 -39.90
CA ILE A 531 -5.02 12.74 -38.50
C ILE A 531 -5.93 13.52 -37.52
N GLY A 532 -6.38 14.72 -37.91
CA GLY A 532 -7.28 15.53 -37.08
C GLY A 532 -8.70 14.95 -36.97
N ILE A 533 -9.21 14.38 -38.07
CA ILE A 533 -10.55 13.78 -38.13
C ILE A 533 -10.62 12.48 -37.31
N TYR A 534 -9.60 11.63 -37.40
CA TYR A 534 -9.56 10.38 -36.63
C TYR A 534 -9.44 10.62 -35.12
N ALA A 535 -8.65 11.62 -34.68
CA ALA A 535 -8.55 12.00 -33.27
C ALA A 535 -9.89 12.52 -32.71
N ALA A 536 -10.64 13.30 -33.49
CA ALA A 536 -11.97 13.78 -33.10
C ALA A 536 -13.00 12.64 -32.98
N VAL A 537 -12.95 11.65 -33.88
CA VAL A 537 -13.90 10.52 -33.90
C VAL A 537 -13.60 9.49 -32.81
N LEU A 538 -12.33 9.08 -32.63
CA LEU A 538 -11.94 8.08 -31.62
C LEU A 538 -12.14 8.56 -30.18
N ILE A 539 -12.02 9.87 -29.93
CA ILE A 539 -12.19 10.46 -28.60
C ILE A 539 -13.64 10.95 -28.40
N GLY A 540 -14.29 11.51 -29.43
CA GLY A 540 -15.64 12.06 -29.33
C GLY A 540 -16.74 11.03 -29.15
N VAL A 541 -16.69 9.90 -29.86
CA VAL A 541 -17.78 8.89 -29.87
C VAL A 541 -17.95 8.19 -28.51
N PRO A 542 -16.89 7.74 -27.81
CA PRO A 542 -17.02 7.14 -26.48
C PRO A 542 -17.53 8.14 -25.42
N CYS A 543 -17.12 9.41 -25.52
CA CYS A 543 -17.51 10.46 -24.58
C CYS A 543 -18.99 10.87 -24.73
N ILE A 544 -19.51 10.93 -25.96
CA ILE A 544 -20.93 11.17 -26.24
C ILE A 544 -21.78 9.99 -25.71
N SER A 545 -21.35 8.75 -25.96
CA SER A 545 -22.03 7.55 -25.43
C SER A 545 -22.06 7.53 -23.89
N LEU A 546 -20.95 7.88 -23.23
CA LEU A 546 -20.88 7.98 -21.77
C LEU A 546 -21.82 9.08 -21.23
N TRP A 547 -21.87 10.24 -21.89
CA TRP A 547 -22.75 11.35 -21.52
C TRP A 547 -24.24 11.00 -21.68
N THR A 548 -24.62 10.33 -22.77
CA THR A 548 -26.02 9.88 -22.97
C THR A 548 -26.48 8.87 -21.92
N ARG A 549 -25.57 8.02 -21.40
CA ARG A 549 -25.90 7.06 -20.32
C ARG A 549 -26.01 7.72 -18.94
N LEU A 550 -25.34 8.85 -18.72
CA LEU A 550 -25.38 9.59 -17.46
C LEU A 550 -26.61 10.52 -17.33
N ARG A 551 -27.37 10.74 -18.41
CA ARG A 551 -28.47 11.73 -18.46
C ARG A 551 -29.89 11.15 -18.33
N MET A 552 -30.06 9.84 -18.13
CA MET A 552 -31.38 9.22 -18.01
C MET A 552 -31.67 8.75 -16.56
N PRO A 553 -32.34 9.59 -15.77
CA PRO A 553 -33.42 9.13 -14.92
C PRO A 553 -34.72 9.79 -15.37
N HIS A 554 -35.58 9.03 -16.05
CA HIS A 554 -36.99 9.37 -16.11
C HIS A 554 -37.61 9.08 -14.73
N ALA A 555 -37.75 10.13 -13.93
CA ALA A 555 -38.78 10.19 -12.90
C ALA A 555 -39.93 11.02 -13.47
N SER A 556 -41.01 10.36 -13.88
CA SER A 556 -42.31 10.98 -14.01
C SER A 556 -42.89 11.20 -12.60
N ALA A 557 -43.37 12.42 -12.33
CA ALA A 557 -44.20 12.74 -11.18
C ALA A 557 -45.12 13.93 -11.52
N PRO A 558 -46.30 14.09 -10.88
CA PRO A 558 -47.08 13.11 -10.12
C PRO A 558 -48.02 12.28 -11.01
#